data_AF-A0A7Y0ET89-F1
#
_entry.id   AF-A0A7Y0ET89-F1
#
_cell.length_a   1.000
_cell.length_b   1.000
_cell.length_c   1.000
_cell.angle_alpha   90.00
_cell.angle_beta   90.00
_cell.angle_gamma   90.00
#
_symmetry.space_group_name_H-M   'P 1'
#
loop_
_entity.id
_entity.type
_entity.pdbx_description
1 polymer ?
#
loop_
_entity_poly.entity_id
_entity_poly.type
_entity_poly.pdbx_seq_one_letter_code
_entity_poly.pdbx_strand_id
1 'polypeptide(L)' 'MWEELGISGGTAIIVLVTMYYIIKWAVRNGVKEALRGIEKEKAEQGDQAEAIEESEA' A
#
# COMPACT_ATOMS: atom_id res chain seq x y z
N MET A 1 -7.27 31.87 -19.33
CA MET A 1 -6.98 30.43 -19.38
C MET A 1 -7.73 29.61 -18.32
N TRP A 2 -7.67 29.90 -17.01
CA TRP A 2 -8.46 29.15 -16.00
C TRP A 2 -9.98 29.28 -16.18
N GLU A 3 -10.46 30.48 -16.50
CA GLU A 3 -11.87 30.75 -16.86
C GLU A 3 -12.31 30.02 -18.14
N GLU A 4 -11.39 29.72 -19.07
CA GLU A 4 -11.71 29.05 -20.34
C GLU A 4 -11.81 27.53 -20.20
N LEU A 5 -11.22 26.96 -19.15
CA LEU A 5 -11.34 25.54 -18.80
C LEU A 5 -12.61 25.24 -18.00
N GLY A 6 -13.39 26.26 -17.61
CA GLY A 6 -14.60 26.08 -16.79
C GLY A 6 -14.35 25.49 -15.40
N ILE A 7 -13.08 25.44 -14.96
CA ILE A 7 -12.70 24.92 -13.66
C ILE A 7 -12.85 26.05 -12.65
N SER A 8 -13.96 26.02 -11.92
CA SER A 8 -14.16 26.91 -10.77
C SER A 8 -13.10 26.63 -9.70
N GLY A 9 -12.72 27.64 -8.93
CA GLY A 9 -11.80 27.48 -7.80
C GLY A 9 -12.26 26.41 -6.79
N GLY A 10 -13.57 26.19 -6.64
CA GLY A 10 -14.12 25.12 -5.81
C GLY A 10 -13.81 23.73 -6.35
N THR A 11 -13.90 23.53 -7.67
CA THR A 11 -13.55 22.27 -8.32
C THR A 11 -12.07 21.94 -8.15
N ALA A 12 -11.19 22.94 -8.26
CA ALA A 12 -9.76 22.76 -8.04
C ALA A 12 -9.44 22.28 -6.61
N ILE A 13 -10.11 22.86 -5.60
CA ILE A 13 -9.93 22.46 -4.20
C ILE A 13 -10.39 21.02 -3.98
N ILE A 14 -11.54 20.62 -4.55
CA ILE A 14 -12.03 19.24 -4.44
C ILE A 14 -11.00 18.27 -5.02
N VAL A 15 -10.48 18.54 -6.22
CA VAL A 15 -9.47 17.69 -6.87
C VAL A 15 -8.22 17.59 -6.01
N LEU A 16 -7.73 18.70 -5.44
CA LEU A 16 -6.57 18.70 -4.56
C LEU A 16 -6.79 17.87 -3.29
N VAL A 17 -7.98 17.99 -2.69
CA VAL A 17 -8.35 17.20 -1.50
C VAL A 17 -8.44 15.72 -1.84
N THR A 18 -9.15 15.35 -2.90
CA THR A 18 -9.26 13.96 -3.35
C THR A 18 -7.89 13.37 -3.64
N MET A 19 -7.03 14.10 -4.36
CA MET A 19 -5.67 13.68 -4.69
C MET A 19 -4.84 13.44 -3.41
N TYR A 20 -4.91 14.34 -2.43
CA TYR A 20 -4.21 14.18 -1.15
C TYR A 20 -4.68 12.93 -0.39
N TYR A 21 -5.99 12.68 -0.32
CA TYR A 21 -6.52 11.52 0.39
C TYR A 21 -6.16 10.20 -0.29
N ILE A 22 -6.17 10.14 -1.63
CA ILE A 22 -5.74 8.96 -2.41
C ILE A 22 -4.27 8.65 -2.09
N ILE A 23 -3.38 9.64 -2.14
CA ILE A 23 -1.95 9.45 -1.86
C ILE A 23 -1.76 9.00 -0.41
N LYS A 24 -2.42 9.66 0.55
CA LYS A 24 -2.36 9.30 1.96
C LYS A 24 -2.84 7.87 2.22
N TRP A 25 -3.90 7.45 1.52
CA TRP A 25 -4.43 6.10 1.60
C TRP A 25 -3.46 5.08 1.00
N ALA A 26 -2.90 5.35 -0.18
CA ALA A 26 -1.93 4.49 -0.85
C ALA A 26 -0.67 4.27 0.00
N VAL A 27 -0.15 5.31 0.65
CA VAL A 27 1.01 5.19 1.55
C VAL A 27 0.67 4.32 2.77
N ARG A 28 -0.47 4.56 3.42
CA ARG A 28 -0.89 3.76 4.59
C ARG A 28 -1.19 2.31 4.23
N ASN A 29 -1.70 2.07 3.03
CA ASN A 29 -2.00 0.71 2.57
C ASN A 29 -0.73 -0.02 2.12
N GLY A 30 0.14 0.64 1.37
CA GLY A 30 1.42 0.07 0.92
C GLY A 30 2.35 -0.31 2.08
N VAL A 31 2.41 0.50 3.14
CA VAL A 31 3.21 0.16 4.34
C VAL A 31 2.65 -1.08 5.06
N LYS A 32 1.34 -1.25 5.12
CA LYS A 32 0.71 -2.44 5.74
C LYS A 32 0.97 -3.70 4.92
N GLU A 33 0.92 -3.59 3.59
CA GLU A 33 1.17 -4.72 2.69
C GLU A 33 2.64 -5.17 2.76
N ALA A 34 3.57 -4.22 2.78
CA ALA A 34 4.99 -4.51 2.93
C ALA A 34 5.31 -5.23 4.26
N LEU A 35 4.67 -4.81 5.35
CA LEU A 35 4.87 -5.44 6.66
C LEU A 35 4.29 -6.87 6.69
N ARG A 36 3.09 -7.07 6.13
CA ARG A 36 2.49 -8.42 5.97
C ARG A 36 3.33 -9.33 5.06
N GLY A 37 3.97 -8.78 4.03
CA GLY A 37 4.84 -9.54 3.14
C GLY A 37 6.05 -10.12 3.88
N ILE A 38 6.73 -9.31 4.68
CA ILE A 38 7.89 -9.74 5.48
C ILE A 38 7.47 -10.82 6.50
N GLU A 39 6.32 -10.64 7.14
CA GLU A 39 5.84 -11.58 8.16
C GLU A 39 5.44 -12.93 7.55
N LYS A 40 4.83 -12.92 6.35
CA LYS A 40 4.54 -14.14 5.59
C LYS A 40 5.81 -14.86 5.13
N GLU A 41 6.76 -14.13 4.57
CA GLU A 41 8.02 -14.72 4.07
C GLU A 41 8.80 -15.41 5.20
N LYS A 42 8.78 -14.81 6.40
CA LYS A 42 9.42 -15.39 7.58
C LYS A 42 8.70 -16.66 8.10
N ALA A 43 7.37 -16.69 8.03
CA ALA A 43 6.59 -17.86 8.43
C ALA A 43 6.80 -19.04 7.46
N GLU A 44 6.82 -18.78 6.15
CA GLU A 44 7.02 -19.81 5.12
C GLU A 44 8.44 -20.38 5.10
N GLN A 45 9.45 -19.61 5.52
CA GLN A 45 10.83 -20.11 5.69
C GLN A 45 11.00 -20.95 6.97
N GLY A 46 10.28 -20.61 8.04
CA GLY A 46 10.29 -21.39 9.30
C GLY A 46 9.68 -22.79 9.13
N ASP A 47 8.51 -22.86 8.49
CA ASP A 47 7.80 -24.13 8.23
C ASP A 47 8.63 -25.08 7.34
N GLN A 48 9.33 -24.54 6.33
CA GLN A 48 10.18 -25.36 5.46
C GLN A 48 11.46 -25.84 6.15
N ALA A 49 12.04 -25.05 7.07
CA ALA A 49 13.21 -25.48 7.83
C ALA A 49 12.86 -26.63 8.80
N GLU A 50 11.71 -26.54 9.47
CA GLU A 50 11.24 -27.57 10.41
C GLU A 50 10.87 -28.89 9.69
N ALA A 51 10.23 -28.80 8.52
CA ALA A 51 9.89 -29.97 7.71
C ALA A 51 11.12 -30.71 7.13
N ILE A 52 12.22 -29.99 6.88
CA ILE A 52 13.48 -30.60 6.44
C ILE A 52 14.15 -31.33 7.61
N GLU A 53 14.16 -30.72 8.81
CA GLU A 53 14.74 -31.33 10.03
C GLU A 53 14.02 -32.62 10.43
N GLU A 54 12.69 -32.68 10.29
CA GLU A 54 11.89 -33.88 10.60
C GLU A 54 12.05 -35.00 9.55
N SER A 55 12.46 -34.66 8.32
CA SER A 55 12.73 -35.64 7.25
C SER A 55 14.14 -36.26 7.32
N GLU A 56 15.06 -35.60 8.02
CA GLU A 56 16.44 -36.05 8.23
C GLU A 56 16.65 -36.78 9.58
N ALA A 57 15.66 -36.76 10.47
CA ALA A 57 15.63 -37.44 11.78
C ALA A 57 14.99 -38.84 11.71
#